data_AF-A0A836QJ48-F1
#
_entry.id   AF-A0A836QJ48-F1
#
_cell.length_a   1.000
_cell.length_b   1.000
_cell.length_c   1.000
_cell.angle_alpha   90.00
_cell.angle_beta   90.00
_cell.angle_gamma   90.00
#
_symmetry.space_group_name_H-M   'P 1'
#
loop_
_entity.id
_entity.type
_entity.pdbx_description
1 polymer ?
#
loop_
_entity_poly.entity_id
_entity_poly.type
_entity_poly.pdbx_seq_one_letter_code
_entity_poly.pdbx_strand_id
1 'polypeptide(L)' 'MVLENDLQPLVERVNPIVAVVGSQLMAAGAVASSMSGSGSAVYGIFDDRTAAETAAEKLRAAGFRSFCCTPAL' A
#
# COMPACT_ATOMS: atom_id res chain seq x y z
N MET A 1 14.21 11.16 4.27
CA MET A 1 13.15 10.98 5.27
C MET A 1 12.54 9.62 5.02
N VAL A 2 12.43 8.77 6.03
CA VAL A 2 11.85 7.42 5.89
C VAL A 2 10.37 7.52 6.20
N LEU A 3 9.52 6.91 5.37
CA LEU A 3 8.10 6.76 5.66
C LEU A 3 7.92 5.52 6.53
N GLU A 4 7.42 5.70 7.75
CA GLU A 4 7.26 4.59 8.70
C GLU A 4 5.96 4.74 9.50
N ASN A 5 5.43 3.59 9.92
CA ASN A 5 4.30 3.49 10.84
C ASN A 5 4.70 2.56 11.98
N ASP A 6 4.79 3.10 13.20
CA ASP A 6 5.25 2.38 14.39
C ASP A 6 4.43 1.12 14.71
N LEU A 7 3.16 1.08 14.30
CA LEU A 7 2.25 -0.04 14.54
C LEU A 7 2.42 -1.15 13.50
N GLN A 8 2.94 -0.83 12.31
CA GLN A 8 3.00 -1.77 11.19
C GLN A 8 3.79 -3.04 11.52
N PRO A 9 4.99 -3.00 12.14
CA PRO A 9 5.72 -4.23 12.49
C PRO A 9 4.93 -5.15 13.43
N LEU A 10 4.12 -4.59 14.33
CA LEU A 10 3.25 -5.38 15.21
C LEU A 10 2.07 -5.96 14.44
N VAL A 11 1.42 -5.15 13.60
CA VAL A 11 0.27 -5.59 12.81
C VAL A 11 0.67 -6.65 11.78
N GLU A 12 1.82 -6.53 11.12
CA GLU A 12 2.33 -7.54 10.18
C GLU A 12 2.56 -8.90 10.83
N ARG A 13 2.98 -8.93 12.11
CA ARG A 13 3.14 -10.18 12.87
C ARG A 13 1.80 -10.86 13.16
N VAL A 14 0.76 -10.08 13.47
CA VAL A 14 -0.58 -10.62 13.82
C VAL A 14 -1.44 -10.85 12.58
N ASN A 15 -1.23 -10.06 11.53
CA ASN A 15 -1.96 -10.10 10.28
C ASN A 15 -1.00 -9.96 9.07
N PRO A 16 -0.36 -11.07 8.65
CA PRO A 16 0.66 -11.06 7.59
C PRO A 16 0.21 -10.51 6.24
N ILE A 17 -1.11 -10.42 6.00
CA ILE A 17 -1.65 -9.84 4.76
C ILE A 17 -1.22 -8.39 4.57
N VAL A 18 -0.95 -7.65 5.66
CA VAL A 18 -0.48 -6.25 5.59
C VAL A 18 0.89 -6.18 4.90
N ALA A 19 1.82 -7.06 5.28
CA ALA A 19 3.14 -7.15 4.65
C ALA A 19 3.05 -7.61 3.19
N VAL A 20 2.12 -8.53 2.88
CA VAL A 20 1.88 -9.01 1.52
C VAL A 20 1.39 -7.88 0.61
N VAL A 21 0.39 -7.10 1.04
CA VAL A 21 -0.13 -5.98 0.27
C VAL A 21 0.92 -4.88 0.10
N GLY A 22 1.67 -4.55 1.15
CA GLY A 22 2.78 -3.60 1.07
C GLY A 22 3.84 -4.04 0.04
N SER A 23 4.21 -5.31 0.08
CA SER A 23 5.16 -5.89 -0.89
C SER A 23 4.63 -5.87 -2.32
N GLN A 24 3.32 -6.11 -2.51
CA GLN A 24 2.69 -6.03 -3.83
C GLN A 24 2.68 -4.60 -4.39
N LEU A 25 2.46 -3.60 -3.54
CA LEU A 25 2.56 -2.19 -3.93
C LEU A 25 3.99 -1.82 -4.35
N MET A 26 4.99 -2.23 -3.56
CA MET A 26 6.40 -2.02 -3.92
C MET A 26 6.77 -2.72 -5.22
N ALA A 27 6.37 -3.98 -5.40
CA ALA A 27 6.60 -4.74 -6.64
C ALA A 27 5.87 -4.15 -7.86
N ALA A 28 4.79 -3.38 -7.64
CA ALA A 28 4.07 -2.66 -8.68
C ALA A 28 4.66 -1.29 -9.02
N GLY A 29 5.76 -0.87 -8.37
CA GLY A 29 6.47 0.38 -8.68
C GLY A 29 6.19 1.53 -7.70
N ALA A 30 5.65 1.25 -6.51
CA ALA A 30 5.55 2.27 -5.48
C ALA A 30 6.95 2.71 -5.03
N VAL A 31 7.16 4.02 -4.86
CA VAL A 31 8.39 4.60 -4.30
C VAL A 31 8.46 4.43 -2.78
N ALA A 32 7.29 4.32 -2.15
CA ALA A 32 7.14 3.98 -0.74
C ALA A 32 5.81 3.27 -0.52
N SER A 33 5.74 2.41 0.50
CA SER A 33 4.50 1.81 0.96
C SER A 33 4.48 1.76 2.48
N SER A 34 3.31 2.01 3.06
CA SER A 34 3.10 1.97 4.51
C SER A 34 1.64 1.70 4.84
N MET A 35 1.39 1.24 6.07
CA MET A 35 0.06 1.11 6.63
C MET A 35 -0.48 2.49 7.06
N SER A 36 -1.77 2.74 6.88
CA SER A 36 -2.44 3.95 7.36
C SER A 36 -2.99 3.76 8.78
N GLY A 37 -2.57 4.61 9.73
CA GLY A 37 -3.04 4.57 11.11
C GLY A 37 -2.76 3.22 11.80
N SER A 38 -3.74 2.63 12.47
CA SER A 38 -3.64 1.28 13.06
C SER A 38 -3.96 0.15 12.08
N GLY A 39 -4.17 0.45 10.80
CA GLY A 39 -4.49 -0.52 9.76
C GLY A 39 -5.98 -0.88 9.65
N SER A 40 -6.34 -1.83 8.80
CA SER A 40 -5.49 -2.66 7.93
C SER A 40 -5.23 -2.06 6.55
N ALA A 41 -5.65 -0.82 6.30
CA ALA A 41 -5.42 -0.15 5.02
C ALA A 41 -3.91 0.07 4.79
N VAL A 42 -3.42 -0.34 3.64
CA VAL A 42 -2.04 -0.13 3.18
C VAL A 42 -2.10 0.75 1.94
N TYR A 43 -1.18 1.72 1.86
CA TYR A 43 -1.07 2.61 0.71
C TYR A 43 0.33 2.52 0.11
N GLY A 44 0.41 2.88 -1.18
CA GLY A 44 1.64 3.06 -1.91
C GLY A 44 1.67 4.45 -2.52
N ILE A 45 2.84 5.09 -2.52
CA ILE A 45 3.09 6.36 -3.19
C ILE A 45 3.75 6.05 -4.53
N PHE A 46 3.30 6.72 -5.60
CA PHE A 46 3.80 6.51 -6.95
C PHE A 46 4.08 7.87 -7.60
N ASP A 47 5.19 7.98 -8.33
CA ASP A 47 5.50 9.17 -9.13
C ASP A 47 4.74 9.19 -10.47
N ASP A 48 4.22 8.04 -10.90
CA ASP A 48 3.48 7.88 -12.14
C ASP A 48 2.04 7.40 -11.87
N ARG A 49 1.07 8.11 -12.45
CA ARG A 49 -0.35 7.82 -12.28
C ARG A 49 -0.74 6.50 -12.93
N THR A 50 -0.16 6.15 -14.08
CA THR A 50 -0.46 4.90 -14.78
C THR A 50 0.04 3.68 -14.00
N ALA A 51 1.20 3.79 -13.35
CA ALA A 51 1.71 2.78 -12.42
C ALA A 51 0.77 2.58 -11.22
N ALA A 52 0.30 3.67 -10.61
CA ALA A 52 -0.66 3.62 -9.50
C ALA A 52 -1.99 2.96 -9.90
N GLU A 53 -2.54 3.32 -11.06
CA GLU A 53 -3.77 2.72 -11.60
C GLU A 53 -3.58 1.22 -11.88
N THR A 54 -2.44 0.84 -12.48
CA THR A 54 -2.10 -0.56 -12.75
C THR A 54 -1.96 -1.37 -11.47
N ALA A 55 -1.32 -0.80 -10.43
CA ALA A 55 -1.21 -1.43 -9.11
C ALA A 55 -2.58 -1.64 -8.48
N ALA A 56 -3.46 -0.64 -8.55
CA ALA A 56 -4.82 -0.74 -8.05
C ALA A 56 -5.60 -1.86 -8.76
N GLU A 57 -5.55 -1.94 -10.10
CA GLU A 57 -6.21 -3.01 -10.86
C GLU A 57 -5.69 -4.40 -10.51
N LYS A 58 -4.37 -4.58 -10.39
CA LYS A 58 -3.78 -5.86 -9.96
C LYS A 58 -4.29 -6.28 -8.58
N LEU A 59 -4.38 -5.34 -7.63
CA LEU A 59 -4.91 -5.61 -6.30
C LEU A 59 -6.41 -5.95 -6.34
N ARG A 60 -7.22 -5.30 -7.19
CA ARG A 60 -8.64 -5.67 -7.37
C ARG A 60 -8.78 -7.07 -7.93
N ALA A 61 -7.99 -7.42 -8.94
CA ALA A 61 -7.97 -8.76 -9.52
C ALA A 61 -7.55 -9.84 -8.50
N ALA A 62 -6.70 -9.49 -7.53
CA ALA A 62 -6.33 -10.33 -6.41
C ALA A 62 -7.38 -10.37 -5.26
N GLY A 63 -8.50 -9.66 -5.39
CA GLY A 63 -9.61 -9.67 -4.43
C GLY A 63 -9.57 -8.56 -3.38
N PHE A 64 -8.63 -7.61 -3.46
CA PHE A 64 -8.56 -6.49 -2.54
C PHE A 64 -9.46 -5.32 -2.97
N ARG A 65 -10.06 -4.63 -1.99
CA ARG A 65 -10.66 -3.33 -2.23
C ARG A 65 -9.56 -2.28 -2.33
N SER A 66 -9.23 -1.85 -3.53
CA SER A 66 -8.21 -0.83 -3.79
C SER A 66 -8.82 0.40 -4.47
N PHE A 67 -8.16 1.56 -4.30
CA PHE A 67 -8.54 2.84 -4.87
C PHE A 67 -7.27 3.59 -5.30
N CYS A 68 -7.33 4.27 -6.45
CA CYS A 68 -6.27 5.18 -6.88
C CYS A 68 -6.73 6.60 -6.57
N CYS A 69 -6.00 7.30 -5.70
CA CYS A 69 -6.40 8.60 -5.17
C CYS A 69 -5.26 9.60 -5.30
N THR A 70 -5.61 10.89 -5.38
CA THR A 70 -4.67 12.00 -5.25
C THR A 70 -4.80 12.61 -3.85
N PRO A 71 -3.70 12.89 -3.13
CA PRO A 71 -3.78 13.60 -1.86
C PRO A 71 -4.51 14.95 -2.01
N ALA A 72 -5.41 15.25 -1.09
CA ALA A 72 -5.96 16.60 -0.99
C ALA A 72 -4.89 17.53 -0.41
N LEU A 73 -4.79 18.74 -0.97
CA LEU A 73 -3.94 19.83 -0.46
C LEU A 73 -4.56 20.47 0.78
#